data_AF-A0A0R1QKR5-F1
#
_entry.id   AF-A0A0R1QKR5-F1
#
_cell.length_a   1.000
_cell.length_b   1.000
_cell.length_c   1.000
_cell.angle_alpha   90.00
_cell.angle_beta   90.00
_cell.angle_gamma   90.00
#
_symmetry.space_group_name_H-M   'P 1'
#
loop_
_entity.id
_entity.type
_entity.pdbx_description
1 polymer ?
#
loop_
_entity_poly.entity_id
_entity_poly.type
_entity_poly.pdbx_seq_one_letter_code
_entity_poly.pdbx_strand_id
1 'polypeptide(L)'
;MHVQPKAKANVQSEPAIGIDWNMTNNVAYHDSDNKQYQLSPEVIAKADGYEDQINKLRRKRSMMHGSAKYITKKIQKLSAKRAQPLNEAYRKIAIELVDPIEVLVMKKIGAKDMRKSTGKAKNRKLALLKPYEAKQVIQNRAFKQGVTVVEVDAYKTSQVEYGTELIDKHPLSQREWISPITGKSH
;
A
#
# COMPACT_ATOMS: atom_id res chain seq x y z
N MET A 1 7.73 -8.70 -40.52
CA MET A 1 9.04 -8.08 -40.29
C MET A 1 9.50 -8.44 -38.88
N HIS A 2 10.59 -9.20 -38.76
CA HIS A 2 11.20 -9.53 -37.48
C HIS A 2 12.06 -8.33 -37.04
N VAL A 3 11.65 -7.62 -36.00
CA VAL A 3 12.47 -6.58 -35.38
C VAL A 3 13.46 -7.30 -34.47
N GLN A 4 14.73 -7.36 -34.88
CA GLN A 4 15.80 -7.75 -33.97
C GLN A 4 15.93 -6.69 -32.87
N PRO A 5 16.07 -7.08 -31.59
CA PRO A 5 16.34 -6.11 -30.54
C PRO A 5 17.71 -5.48 -30.79
N LYS A 6 17.72 -4.18 -31.07
CA LYS A 6 18.93 -3.36 -31.15
C LYS A 6 19.62 -3.41 -29.78
N ALA A 7 20.92 -3.76 -29.81
CA ALA A 7 21.97 -3.56 -28.81
C ALA A 7 21.55 -3.51 -27.33
N LYS A 8 22.14 -4.38 -26.49
CA LYS A 8 22.10 -4.24 -25.03
C LYS A 8 22.57 -2.83 -24.66
N ALA A 9 21.62 -1.96 -24.34
CA ALA A 9 21.90 -0.64 -23.83
C ALA A 9 22.62 -0.84 -22.49
N ASN A 10 23.93 -0.60 -22.46
CA ASN A 10 24.71 -0.58 -21.22
C ASN A 10 24.45 0.74 -20.49
N VAL A 11 23.17 1.02 -20.22
CA VAL A 11 22.75 2.08 -19.33
C VAL A 11 22.78 1.43 -17.95
N GLN A 12 23.72 1.84 -17.10
CA GLN A 12 23.53 1.60 -15.67
C GLN A 12 22.21 2.27 -15.31
N SER A 13 21.17 1.46 -15.10
CA SER A 13 19.91 1.97 -14.60
C SER A 13 20.16 2.51 -13.22
N GLU A 14 19.76 3.77 -12.98
CA GLU A 14 19.62 4.31 -11.64
C GLU A 14 18.91 3.27 -10.75
N PRO A 15 19.34 3.06 -9.50
CA PRO A 15 18.70 2.10 -8.60
C PRO A 15 17.22 2.46 -8.47
N ALA A 16 16.38 1.65 -9.12
CA ALA A 16 14.96 1.91 -9.28
C ALA A 16 14.17 0.79 -8.62
N ILE A 17 13.15 1.15 -7.85
CA ILE A 17 12.30 0.15 -7.21
C ILE A 17 10.82 0.41 -7.50
N GLY A 18 10.13 -0.65 -7.91
CA GLY A 18 8.69 -0.65 -8.09
C GLY A 18 7.99 -1.13 -6.83
N ILE A 19 7.01 -0.39 -6.32
CA ILE A 19 6.25 -0.79 -5.13
C ILE A 19 4.75 -0.93 -5.44
N ASP A 20 4.15 -2.01 -4.95
CA ASP A 20 2.71 -2.23 -5.02
C ASP A 20 2.13 -2.63 -3.65
N TRP A 21 0.88 -2.23 -3.44
CA TRP A 21 0.19 -2.45 -2.17
C TRP A 21 -0.28 -3.90 -2.07
N ASN A 22 0.10 -4.60 -1.01
CA ASN A 22 -0.26 -6.01 -0.86
C ASN A 22 -1.62 -6.18 -0.16
N MET A 23 -2.49 -7.05 -0.71
CA MET A 23 -3.76 -7.42 -0.08
C MET A 23 -3.65 -8.62 0.88
N THR A 24 -2.54 -9.35 0.92
CA THR A 24 -2.33 -10.51 1.81
C THR A 24 -1.60 -10.12 3.11
N ASN A 25 -1.99 -10.71 4.24
CA ASN A 25 -1.38 -10.51 5.57
C ASN A 25 -1.27 -9.03 6.02
N ASN A 26 -0.35 -8.74 6.93
CA ASN A 26 -0.05 -7.40 7.45
C ASN A 26 1.00 -6.65 6.62
N VAL A 27 1.24 -7.12 5.39
CA VAL A 27 2.16 -6.52 4.43
C VAL A 27 1.55 -5.22 3.91
N ALA A 28 2.26 -4.12 4.09
CA ALA A 28 1.91 -2.84 3.50
C ALA A 28 2.34 -2.84 2.02
N TYR A 29 3.62 -3.06 1.74
CA TYR A 29 4.13 -3.06 0.37
C TYR A 29 4.95 -4.31 0.07
N HIS A 30 4.97 -4.69 -1.20
CA HIS A 30 6.02 -5.50 -1.77
C HIS A 30 6.75 -4.66 -2.81
N ASP A 31 8.05 -4.90 -2.95
CA ASP A 31 8.85 -4.29 -4.00
C ASP A 31 9.15 -5.25 -5.16
N SER A 32 9.74 -4.70 -6.22
CA SER A 32 10.17 -5.45 -7.41
C SER A 32 11.23 -6.53 -7.12
N ASP A 33 11.92 -6.45 -5.98
CA ASP A 33 12.88 -7.46 -5.51
C ASP A 33 12.22 -8.53 -4.63
N ASN A 34 10.88 -8.53 -4.57
CA ASN A 34 10.04 -9.43 -3.78
C ASN A 34 10.23 -9.30 -2.25
N LYS A 35 10.80 -8.19 -1.78
CA LYS A 35 10.89 -7.89 -0.36
C LYS A 35 9.58 -7.31 0.13
N GLN A 36 9.17 -7.73 1.33
CA GLN A 36 7.89 -7.37 1.93
C GLN A 36 8.09 -6.42 3.12
N TYR A 37 7.36 -5.30 3.10
CA TYR A 37 7.36 -4.30 4.16
C TYR A 37 6.13 -4.50 5.04
N GLN A 38 6.33 -5.17 6.17
CA GLN A 38 5.26 -5.52 7.11
C GLN A 38 5.19 -4.53 8.28
N LEU A 39 3.98 -4.31 8.78
CA LEU A 39 3.82 -3.65 10.07
C LEU A 39 3.95 -4.67 11.21
N SER A 40 4.60 -4.27 12.29
CA SER A 40 4.65 -5.07 13.52
C SER A 40 3.23 -5.41 14.01
N PRO A 41 2.97 -6.65 14.47
CA PRO A 41 1.69 -7.04 15.07
C PRO A 41 1.26 -6.11 16.22
N GLU A 42 2.19 -5.59 17.00
CA GLU A 42 1.90 -4.66 18.11
C GLU A 42 1.36 -3.32 17.61
N VAL A 43 1.95 -2.78 16.54
CA VAL A 43 1.49 -1.52 15.91
C VAL A 43 0.07 -1.69 15.40
N ILE A 44 -0.21 -2.86 14.80
CA ILE A 44 -1.54 -3.18 14.26
C ILE A 44 -2.55 -3.34 15.39
N ALA A 45 -2.23 -4.13 16.42
CA ALA A 45 -3.12 -4.34 17.56
C ALA A 45 -3.44 -3.01 18.26
N LYS A 46 -2.44 -2.14 18.42
CA LYS A 46 -2.63 -0.80 19.00
C LYS A 46 -3.52 0.10 18.14
N ALA A 47 -3.27 0.16 16.84
CA ALA A 47 -4.08 0.95 15.90
C ALA A 47 -5.52 0.42 15.82
N ASP A 48 -5.69 -0.89 15.89
CA ASP A 48 -7.00 -1.54 15.85
C ASP A 48 -7.80 -1.27 17.13
N GLY A 49 -7.17 -1.37 18.30
CA GLY A 49 -7.80 -1.02 19.57
C GLY A 49 -8.32 0.43 19.62
N TYR A 50 -7.66 1.36 18.93
CA TYR A 50 -8.18 2.72 18.76
C TYR A 50 -9.35 2.79 17.77
N GLU A 51 -9.29 2.07 16.64
CA GLU A 51 -10.39 2.03 15.66
C GLU A 51 -11.68 1.47 16.28
N ASP A 52 -11.57 0.44 17.13
CA ASP A 52 -12.70 -0.12 17.86
C ASP A 52 -13.35 0.90 18.80
N GLN A 53 -12.54 1.66 19.54
CA GLN A 53 -13.04 2.75 20.39
C GLN A 53 -13.70 3.86 19.56
N ILE A 54 -13.09 4.24 18.43
CA ILE A 54 -13.65 5.21 17.50
C ILE A 54 -15.00 4.73 16.97
N ASN A 55 -15.12 3.46 16.59
CA ASN A 55 -16.36 2.89 16.05
C ASN A 55 -17.47 2.78 17.10
N LYS A 56 -17.13 2.48 18.37
CA LYS A 56 -18.07 2.58 19.50
C LYS A 56 -18.59 4.02 19.66
N LEU A 57 -17.71 5.02 19.58
CA LEU A 57 -18.11 6.43 19.67
C LEU A 57 -18.91 6.90 18.46
N ARG A 58 -18.58 6.45 17.24
CA ARG A 58 -19.35 6.74 16.02
C ARG A 58 -20.79 6.21 16.13
N ARG A 59 -20.95 4.98 16.62
CA ARG A 59 -22.28 4.38 16.91
C ARG A 59 -23.04 5.16 17.99
N LYS A 60 -22.37 5.52 19.09
CA LYS A 60 -23.01 6.36 20.12
C LYS A 60 -23.47 7.69 19.54
N ARG A 61 -22.63 8.35 18.74
CA ARG A 61 -22.95 9.62 18.07
C ARG A 61 -24.15 9.52 17.15
N SER A 62 -24.29 8.44 16.38
CA SER A 62 -25.41 8.28 15.44
C SER A 62 -26.75 8.08 16.14
N MET A 63 -26.76 7.64 17.40
CA MET A 63 -27.97 7.45 18.20
C MET A 63 -28.33 8.67 19.06
N MET A 64 -27.53 9.74 19.02
CA MET A 64 -27.79 10.94 19.84
C MET A 64 -28.74 11.90 19.14
N HIS A 65 -29.75 12.36 19.88
CA HIS A 65 -30.52 13.55 19.54
C HIS A 65 -29.90 14.76 20.26
N GLY A 66 -29.50 15.80 19.53
CA GLY A 66 -28.84 16.99 20.08
C GLY A 66 -27.31 17.04 19.88
N SER A 67 -26.62 17.86 20.69
CA SER A 67 -25.20 18.19 20.44
C SER A 67 -24.25 17.01 20.65
N ALA A 68 -23.55 16.63 19.58
CA ALA A 68 -22.51 15.61 19.60
C ALA A 68 -21.08 16.17 19.73
N LYS A 69 -20.91 17.45 20.13
CA LYS A 69 -19.62 18.16 20.11
C LYS A 69 -18.53 17.43 20.91
N TYR A 70 -18.85 16.97 22.11
CA TYR A 70 -17.92 16.24 22.97
C TYR A 70 -17.47 14.91 22.34
N ILE A 71 -18.42 14.12 21.81
CA ILE A 71 -18.10 12.84 21.16
C ILE A 71 -17.24 13.06 19.91
N THR A 72 -17.55 14.08 19.10
CA THR A 72 -16.76 14.41 17.91
C THR A 72 -15.32 14.78 18.29
N LYS A 73 -15.10 15.58 19.34
CA LYS A 73 -13.74 15.87 19.85
C LYS A 73 -13.02 14.61 20.33
N LYS A 74 -13.71 13.70 21.02
CA LYS A 74 -13.14 12.44 21.49
C LYS A 74 -12.74 11.52 20.33
N ILE A 75 -13.57 11.44 19.29
CA ILE A 75 -13.25 10.73 18.04
C ILE A 75 -12.01 11.34 17.40
N GLN A 76 -11.93 12.67 17.25
CA GLN A 76 -10.75 13.33 16.67
C GLN A 76 -9.46 13.02 17.45
N LYS A 77 -9.50 13.09 18.79
CA LYS A 77 -8.36 12.77 19.64
C LYS A 77 -7.89 11.32 19.48
N LEU A 78 -8.83 10.37 19.45
CA LEU A 78 -8.51 8.96 19.23
C LEU A 78 -8.00 8.70 17.81
N SER A 79 -8.55 9.37 16.79
CA SER A 79 -8.05 9.28 15.42
C SER A 79 -6.59 9.74 15.32
N ALA A 80 -6.23 10.83 16.00
CA ALA A 80 -4.85 11.30 16.06
C ALA A 80 -3.93 10.30 16.79
N LYS A 81 -4.37 9.76 17.94
CA LYS A 81 -3.63 8.71 18.67
C LYS A 81 -3.46 7.42 17.86
N ARG A 82 -4.44 7.09 17.02
CA ARG A 82 -4.41 5.95 16.10
C ARG A 82 -3.40 6.17 14.96
N ALA A 83 -3.35 7.39 14.42
CA ALA A 83 -2.47 7.72 13.30
C ALA A 83 -0.99 7.73 13.69
N GLN A 84 -0.65 8.12 14.92
CA GLN A 84 0.73 8.21 15.39
C GLN A 84 1.55 6.91 15.21
N PRO A 85 1.17 5.75 15.78
CA PRO A 85 1.97 4.53 15.67
C PRO A 85 2.07 4.01 14.22
N LEU A 86 1.02 4.22 13.41
CA LEU A 86 1.05 3.88 11.99
C LEU A 86 2.04 4.76 11.23
N ASN A 87 1.99 6.07 11.44
CA ASN A 87 2.91 7.01 10.78
C ASN A 87 4.37 6.75 11.17
N GLU A 88 4.64 6.45 12.44
CA GLU A 88 5.97 6.08 12.90
C GLU A 88 6.48 4.80 12.21
N ALA A 89 5.63 3.78 12.10
CA ALA A 89 5.99 2.55 11.41
C ALA A 89 6.21 2.77 9.90
N TYR A 90 5.35 3.53 9.23
CA TYR A 90 5.54 3.87 7.81
C TYR A 90 6.76 4.74 7.56
N ARG A 91 7.16 5.60 8.50
CA ARG A 91 8.42 6.35 8.37
C ARG A 91 9.63 5.42 8.37
N LYS A 92 9.63 4.39 9.23
CA LYS A 92 10.70 3.38 9.24
C LYS A 92 10.76 2.62 7.91
N ILE A 93 9.61 2.18 7.42
CA ILE A 93 9.49 1.53 6.10
C ILE A 93 9.97 2.48 4.99
N ALA A 94 9.59 3.75 5.02
CA ALA A 94 9.98 4.72 4.02
C ALA A 94 11.49 4.99 4.00
N ILE A 95 12.15 5.01 5.16
CA ILE A 95 13.61 5.11 5.26
C ILE A 95 14.25 3.89 4.58
N GLU A 96 13.83 2.69 4.98
CA GLU A 96 14.38 1.44 4.44
C GLU A 96 14.19 1.31 2.92
N LEU A 97 13.05 1.78 2.41
CA LEU A 97 12.67 1.65 1.01
C LEU A 97 13.30 2.73 0.12
N VAL A 98 13.42 3.96 0.62
CA VAL A 98 13.80 5.14 -0.19
C VAL A 98 15.30 5.44 -0.11
N ASP A 99 15.96 5.17 1.01
CA ASP A 99 17.36 5.53 1.19
C ASP A 99 18.34 4.88 0.18
N PRO A 100 18.11 3.66 -0.35
CA PRO A 100 19.05 3.03 -1.28
C PRO A 100 18.73 3.26 -2.77
N ILE A 101 17.74 4.11 -3.12
CA ILE A 101 17.24 4.24 -4.50
C ILE A 101 17.31 5.69 -5.01
N GLU A 102 17.31 5.83 -6.33
CA GLU A 102 17.25 7.11 -7.05
C GLU A 102 15.90 7.30 -7.76
N VAL A 103 15.23 6.19 -8.11
CA VAL A 103 13.89 6.20 -8.73
C VAL A 103 12.92 5.31 -7.96
N LEU A 104 11.76 5.89 -7.60
CA LEU A 104 10.65 5.19 -6.98
C LEU A 104 9.47 5.11 -7.94
N VAL A 105 9.15 3.92 -8.41
CA VAL A 105 7.96 3.65 -9.21
C VAL A 105 6.85 3.15 -8.29
N MET A 106 5.70 3.82 -8.30
CA MET A 106 4.60 3.46 -7.43
C MET A 106 3.25 3.54 -8.13
N LYS A 107 2.36 2.65 -7.74
CA LYS A 107 1.00 2.64 -8.28
C LYS A 107 0.23 3.92 -7.93
N LYS A 108 -0.50 4.44 -8.91
CA LYS A 108 -1.44 5.53 -8.74
C LYS A 108 -2.65 5.04 -7.97
N ILE A 109 -2.58 5.15 -6.65
CA ILE A 109 -3.66 4.82 -5.74
C ILE A 109 -4.29 6.12 -5.23
N GLY A 110 -5.52 6.39 -5.67
CA GLY A 110 -6.34 7.49 -5.16
C GLY A 110 -7.16 7.10 -3.93
N ALA A 111 -7.33 8.01 -2.98
CA ALA A 111 -8.18 7.79 -1.80
C ALA A 111 -9.64 7.45 -2.17
N LYS A 112 -10.13 7.94 -3.31
CA LYS A 112 -11.47 7.64 -3.84
C LYS A 112 -11.55 6.20 -4.37
N ASP A 113 -10.54 5.73 -5.08
CA ASP A 113 -10.52 4.39 -5.67
C ASP A 113 -10.46 3.30 -4.59
N MET A 114 -9.77 3.60 -3.49
CA MET A 114 -9.75 2.73 -2.31
C MET A 114 -11.10 2.63 -1.62
N ARG A 115 -11.92 3.69 -1.64
CA ARG A 115 -13.27 3.70 -1.03
C ARG A 115 -14.30 2.93 -1.86
N LYS A 116 -14.06 2.74 -3.16
CA LYS A 116 -14.96 2.02 -4.07
C LYS A 116 -14.84 0.49 -3.97
N SER A 117 -13.93 -0.03 -3.14
CA SER A 117 -13.68 -1.46 -3.08
C SER A 117 -14.81 -2.22 -2.37
N THR A 118 -15.38 -3.23 -3.04
CA THR A 118 -16.51 -4.04 -2.57
C THR A 118 -16.00 -5.33 -1.95
N GLY A 119 -15.74 -5.34 -0.64
CA GLY A 119 -15.43 -6.57 0.10
C GLY A 119 -15.12 -6.34 1.58
N LYS A 120 -15.77 -7.08 2.49
CA LYS A 120 -15.64 -6.89 3.95
C LYS A 120 -14.20 -7.05 4.44
N ALA A 121 -13.50 -8.08 3.97
CA ALA A 121 -12.10 -8.33 4.31
C ALA A 121 -11.17 -7.22 3.81
N LYS A 122 -11.35 -6.79 2.55
CA LYS A 122 -10.61 -5.68 1.94
C LYS A 122 -10.86 -4.36 2.69
N ASN A 123 -12.11 -4.07 3.05
CA ASN A 123 -12.49 -2.88 3.82
C ASN A 123 -11.86 -2.88 5.22
N ARG A 124 -11.80 -4.05 5.88
CA ARG A 124 -11.11 -4.20 7.15
C ARG A 124 -9.62 -3.93 7.00
N LYS A 125 -8.98 -4.49 5.98
CA LYS A 125 -7.54 -4.28 5.72
C LYS A 125 -7.23 -2.82 5.35
N LEU A 126 -8.05 -2.18 4.52
CA LEU A 126 -7.95 -0.75 4.20
C LEU A 126 -8.10 0.13 5.46
N ALA A 127 -8.99 -0.26 6.36
CA ALA A 127 -9.15 0.42 7.64
C ALA A 127 -7.95 0.22 8.56
N LEU A 128 -7.30 -0.95 8.54
CA LEU A 128 -6.13 -1.26 9.37
C LEU A 128 -4.86 -0.61 8.84
N LEU A 129 -4.50 -0.90 7.58
CA LEU A 129 -3.21 -0.55 6.97
C LEU A 129 -3.17 0.80 6.26
N LYS A 130 -4.27 1.56 6.24
CA LYS A 130 -4.35 2.92 5.64
C LYS A 130 -3.39 3.17 4.46
N PRO A 131 -3.48 2.42 3.36
CA PRO A 131 -2.43 2.37 2.33
C PRO A 131 -2.14 3.72 1.68
N TYR A 132 -3.16 4.59 1.62
CA TYR A 132 -3.01 5.95 1.14
C TYR A 132 -2.10 6.78 2.05
N GLU A 133 -2.26 6.66 3.37
CA GLU A 133 -1.39 7.36 4.35
C GLU A 133 0.04 6.84 4.23
N ALA A 134 0.22 5.52 4.09
CA ALA A 134 1.53 4.90 3.87
C ALA A 134 2.20 5.43 2.60
N LYS A 135 1.46 5.48 1.48
CA LYS A 135 1.92 6.07 0.20
C LYS A 135 2.39 7.51 0.39
N GLN A 136 1.59 8.34 1.07
CA GLN A 136 1.95 9.74 1.31
C GLN A 136 3.24 9.87 2.13
N VAL A 137 3.45 9.02 3.16
CA VAL A 137 4.68 9.03 3.95
C VAL A 137 5.90 8.67 3.10
N ILE A 138 5.78 7.65 2.24
CA ILE A 138 6.85 7.23 1.32
C ILE A 138 7.16 8.33 0.29
N GLN A 139 6.14 8.89 -0.37
CA GLN A 139 6.30 9.98 -1.33
C GLN A 139 7.00 11.19 -0.70
N ASN A 140 6.57 11.59 0.50
CA ASN A 140 7.18 12.71 1.20
C ASN A 140 8.66 12.46 1.56
N ARG A 141 9.04 11.21 1.83
CA ARG A 141 10.46 10.85 2.05
C ARG A 141 11.25 10.93 0.74
N ALA A 142 10.73 10.35 -0.35
CA ALA A 142 11.34 10.40 -1.67
C ALA A 142 11.58 11.84 -2.13
N PHE A 143 10.56 12.70 -2.06
CA PHE A 143 10.70 14.13 -2.39
C PHE A 143 11.77 14.83 -1.55
N LYS A 144 11.89 14.51 -0.26
CA LYS A 144 12.92 15.09 0.63
C LYS A 144 14.34 14.60 0.34
N GLN A 145 14.49 13.44 -0.29
CA GLN A 145 15.77 12.85 -0.65
C GLN A 145 16.16 13.15 -2.11
N GLY A 146 15.33 13.86 -2.87
CA GLY A 146 15.57 14.10 -4.29
C GLY A 146 15.32 12.88 -5.19
N VAL A 147 14.68 11.83 -4.66
CA VAL A 147 14.33 10.62 -5.41
C VAL A 147 13.21 10.93 -6.39
N THR A 148 13.38 10.51 -7.64
CA THR A 148 12.39 10.67 -8.70
C THR A 148 11.20 9.75 -8.43
N VAL A 149 9.99 10.30 -8.33
CA VAL A 149 8.77 9.51 -8.11
C VAL A 149 7.97 9.41 -9.41
N VAL A 150 7.77 8.18 -9.89
CA VAL A 150 6.95 7.87 -11.06
C VAL A 150 5.66 7.20 -10.60
N GLU A 151 4.52 7.83 -10.83
CA GLU A 151 3.22 7.20 -10.60
C GLU A 151 2.72 6.45 -11.84
N VAL A 152 2.53 5.14 -11.73
CA VAL A 152 2.04 4.29 -12.82
C VAL A 152 0.56 3.94 -12.64
N ASP A 153 -0.19 3.80 -13.73
CA ASP A 153 -1.58 3.35 -13.65
C ASP A 153 -1.65 1.93 -13.05
N ALA A 154 -2.71 1.67 -12.28
CA ALA A 154 -2.97 0.39 -11.65
C ALA A 154 -3.28 -0.74 -12.66
N TYR A 155 -3.53 -0.39 -13.92
CA TYR A 155 -3.96 -1.31 -14.96
C TYR A 155 -2.97 -2.47 -15.13
N LYS A 156 -3.45 -3.69 -14.82
CA LYS A 156 -2.75 -4.99 -14.95
C LYS A 156 -1.54 -5.23 -14.03
N THR A 157 -1.26 -4.36 -13.08
CA THR A 157 -0.14 -4.55 -12.11
C THR A 157 -0.18 -5.84 -11.27
N SER A 158 -1.33 -6.50 -11.14
CA SER A 158 -1.49 -7.82 -10.48
C SER A 158 -1.70 -8.97 -11.48
N GLN A 159 -1.55 -8.69 -12.78
CA GLN A 159 -1.85 -9.58 -13.91
C GLN A 159 -0.66 -9.68 -14.85
N VAL A 160 0.48 -9.07 -14.49
CA VAL A 160 1.72 -9.10 -15.24
C VAL A 160 2.78 -9.73 -14.36
N GLU A 161 3.41 -10.77 -14.86
CA GLU A 161 4.52 -11.39 -14.16
C GLU A 161 5.80 -10.57 -14.35
N TYR A 162 6.46 -10.24 -13.24
CA TYR A 162 7.70 -9.49 -13.23
C TYR A 162 8.80 -10.18 -14.08
N GLY A 163 9.41 -9.41 -14.99
CA GLY A 163 10.44 -9.90 -15.90
C GLY A 163 9.91 -10.57 -17.18
N THR A 164 8.60 -10.52 -17.43
CA THR A 164 7.97 -11.09 -18.62
C THR A 164 6.98 -10.10 -19.26
N GLU A 165 6.61 -10.34 -20.52
CA GLU A 165 5.48 -9.65 -21.18
C GLU A 165 4.14 -10.37 -20.95
N LEU A 166 4.11 -11.41 -20.10
CA LEU A 166 2.91 -12.22 -19.89
C LEU A 166 1.88 -11.41 -19.11
N ILE A 167 0.70 -11.26 -19.72
CA ILE A 167 -0.46 -10.66 -19.10
C ILE A 167 -1.53 -11.74 -18.94
N ASP A 168 -1.82 -12.14 -17.71
CA ASP A 168 -2.86 -13.12 -17.44
C ASP A 168 -3.90 -12.64 -16.41
N LYS A 169 -5.18 -12.79 -16.75
CA LYS A 169 -6.30 -12.35 -15.92
C LYS A 169 -6.75 -13.50 -15.03
N HIS A 170 -6.20 -13.57 -13.83
CA HIS A 170 -6.64 -14.57 -12.86
C HIS A 170 -8.01 -14.22 -12.23
N PRO A 171 -8.96 -15.17 -12.17
CA PRO A 171 -10.19 -14.99 -11.41
C PRO A 171 -9.89 -14.95 -9.91
N LEU A 172 -10.68 -14.18 -9.14
CA LEU A 172 -10.50 -14.02 -7.69
C LEU A 172 -10.60 -15.34 -6.88
N SER A 173 -11.06 -16.42 -7.51
CA SER A 173 -11.13 -17.77 -6.93
C SER A 173 -9.80 -18.54 -7.01
N GLN A 174 -8.87 -18.11 -7.86
CA GLN A 174 -7.56 -18.73 -8.00
C GLN A 174 -6.65 -18.23 -6.88
N ARG A 175 -6.27 -19.13 -5.97
CA ARG A 175 -5.46 -18.81 -4.78
C ARG A 175 -3.96 -18.94 -5.01
N GLU A 176 -3.57 -19.79 -5.95
CA GLU A 176 -2.19 -20.05 -6.32
C GLU A 176 -2.12 -20.14 -7.84
N TRP A 177 -1.16 -19.44 -8.43
CA TRP A 177 -0.86 -19.51 -9.86
C TRP A 177 0.62 -19.79 -10.05
N ILE A 178 0.93 -20.79 -10.87
CA ILE A 178 2.29 -21.10 -11.27
C ILE A 178 2.53 -20.48 -12.64
N SER A 179 3.54 -19.62 -12.75
CA SER A 179 3.92 -19.04 -14.01
C SER A 179 4.28 -20.12 -15.04
N PRO A 180 3.70 -20.08 -16.25
CA PRO A 180 4.11 -20.95 -17.34
C PRO A 180 5.47 -20.55 -17.94
N ILE A 181 6.00 -19.36 -17.63
CA ILE A 181 7.27 -18.85 -18.16
C ILE A 181 8.41 -19.07 -17.17
N THR A 182 8.23 -18.73 -15.89
CA THR A 182 9.30 -18.80 -14.88
C THR A 182 9.12 -19.95 -13.89
N GLY A 183 7.96 -20.59 -13.85
CA GLY A 183 7.63 -21.63 -12.87
C GLY A 183 7.43 -21.13 -11.44
N LYS A 184 7.43 -19.81 -11.20
CA LYS A 184 7.20 -19.21 -9.88
C LYS A 184 5.74 -19.32 -9.48
N SER A 185 5.48 -19.65 -8.21
CA SER A 185 4.14 -19.61 -7.62
C SER A 185 3.85 -18.20 -7.08
N HIS A 186 2.68 -17.67 -7.39
CA HIS A 186 2.17 -16.37 -6.95
C HIS A 186 0.82 -16.50 -6.23
#